data_AF-A0A0S1B125-F1
#
_entry.id   AF-A0A0S1B125-F1
#
_cell.length_a   1.000
_cell.length_b   1.000
_cell.length_c   1.000
_cell.angle_alpha   90.00
_cell.angle_beta   90.00
_cell.angle_gamma   90.00
#
_symmetry.space_group_name_H-M   'P 1'
#
loop_
_entity.id
_entity.type
_entity.pdbx_description
1 polymer ?
#
loop_
_entity_poly.entity_id
_entity_poly.type
_entity_poly.pdbx_seq_one_letter_code
_entity_poly.pdbx_strand_id
1 'polypeptide(L)'
;MRRAWALPLLLAAMLLAGLGLALRLALAGFFGTVLGWLCMGAAALLAITWVAIAGLSAIHRRCSRRTFALALACALLLPPLALAAGVHLKLRSAYLAVVPWQLDVHDIAYRKERRWGLPLLALPGDNETGIRVFHLPPRAAQALRQHGIAYLRGLPDMPLHLDDPRTQGRYEHWHETPLDENARRHVTHHCEDGDGGFCIAVDARVWDAVQHAISTPGSYYAIGRSGVIVIDPARQRVIYMYNG
;
A
#
# COMPACT_ATOMS: atom_id res chain seq x y z
N MET A 1 -63.20 -8.56 -14.44
CA MET A 1 -61.80 -8.92 -14.12
C MET A 1 -60.86 -8.30 -15.15
N ARG A 2 -60.21 -7.13 -14.92
CA ARG A 2 -59.09 -6.63 -15.77
C ARG A 2 -58.37 -5.34 -15.31
N ARG A 3 -58.48 -4.90 -14.03
CA ARG A 3 -57.89 -3.61 -13.60
C ARG A 3 -56.99 -3.63 -12.34
N ALA A 4 -56.54 -4.78 -11.88
CA ALA A 4 -55.69 -4.86 -10.67
C ALA A 4 -54.16 -4.77 -10.95
N TRP A 5 -53.72 -4.99 -12.19
CA TRP A 5 -52.29 -5.10 -12.52
C TRP A 5 -51.65 -3.81 -13.06
N ALA A 6 -52.46 -2.82 -13.43
CA ALA A 6 -51.96 -1.60 -14.09
C ALA A 6 -51.21 -0.66 -13.12
N LEU A 7 -51.67 -0.53 -11.88
CA LEU A 7 -51.05 0.33 -10.88
C LEU A 7 -49.64 -0.12 -10.46
N PRO A 8 -49.40 -1.40 -10.11
CA PRO A 8 -48.06 -1.85 -9.72
C PRO A 8 -47.06 -1.83 -10.90
N LEU A 9 -47.52 -2.07 -12.13
CA LEU A 9 -46.68 -1.96 -13.33
C LEU A 9 -46.27 -0.51 -13.64
N LEU A 10 -47.18 0.45 -13.45
CA LEU A 10 -46.88 1.88 -13.60
C LEU A 10 -45.92 2.39 -12.52
N LEU A 11 -46.10 1.96 -11.27
CA LEU A 11 -45.19 2.30 -10.17
C LEU A 11 -43.79 1.70 -10.38
N ALA A 12 -43.70 0.45 -10.84
CA ALA A 12 -42.43 -0.18 -11.19
C ALA A 12 -41.72 0.53 -12.36
N ALA A 13 -42.46 0.93 -13.39
CA ALA A 13 -41.91 1.67 -14.53
C ALA A 13 -41.41 3.07 -14.12
N MET A 14 -42.14 3.78 -13.25
CA MET A 14 -41.72 5.09 -12.73
C MET A 14 -40.50 4.98 -11.81
N LEU A 15 -40.41 3.94 -10.98
CA LEU A 15 -39.23 3.66 -10.15
C LEU A 15 -38.00 3.34 -11.00
N LEU A 16 -38.14 2.51 -12.04
CA LEU A 16 -37.04 2.18 -12.96
C LEU A 16 -36.59 3.40 -13.77
N ALA A 17 -37.51 4.25 -14.22
CA ALA A 17 -37.18 5.50 -14.90
C ALA A 17 -36.48 6.51 -13.98
N GLY A 18 -36.93 6.62 -12.73
CA GLY A 18 -36.30 7.45 -11.70
C GLY A 18 -34.89 6.96 -11.34
N LEU A 19 -34.71 5.64 -11.21
CA LEU A 19 -33.40 5.02 -10.96
C LEU A 19 -32.45 5.23 -12.15
N GLY A 20 -32.94 5.11 -13.39
CA GLY A 20 -32.17 5.35 -14.60
C GLY A 20 -31.72 6.81 -14.77
N LEU A 21 -32.57 7.76 -14.36
CA LEU A 21 -32.24 9.19 -14.37
C LEU A 21 -31.23 9.54 -13.27
N ALA A 22 -31.40 9.00 -12.07
CA ALA A 22 -30.46 9.17 -10.96
C ALA A 22 -29.10 8.55 -11.29
N LEU A 23 -29.08 7.37 -11.91
CA LEU A 23 -27.85 6.70 -12.38
C LEU A 23 -27.15 7.52 -13.48
N ARG A 24 -27.90 8.09 -14.43
CA ARG A 24 -27.34 8.98 -15.47
C ARG A 24 -26.76 10.27 -14.91
N LEU A 25 -27.42 10.89 -13.93
CA LEU A 25 -26.92 12.11 -13.27
C LEU A 25 -25.72 11.83 -12.37
N ALA A 26 -25.71 10.70 -11.65
CA ALA A 26 -24.57 10.25 -10.86
C ALA A 26 -23.35 9.92 -11.75
N LEU A 27 -23.57 9.25 -12.88
CA LEU A 27 -22.53 8.99 -13.87
C LEU A 27 -22.02 10.31 -14.51
N ALA A 28 -22.91 11.24 -14.88
CA ALA A 28 -22.51 12.54 -15.45
C ALA A 28 -21.71 13.42 -14.47
N GLY A 29 -22.06 13.41 -13.17
CA GLY A 29 -21.28 14.10 -12.13
C GLY A 29 -19.91 13.45 -11.89
N PHE A 30 -19.85 12.12 -11.89
CA PHE A 30 -18.58 11.37 -11.74
C PHE A 30 -17.66 11.55 -12.95
N PHE A 31 -18.15 11.40 -14.18
CA PHE A 31 -17.36 11.65 -15.39
C PHE A 31 -17.00 13.13 -15.55
N GLY A 32 -17.90 14.06 -15.21
CA GLY A 32 -17.63 15.50 -15.27
C GLY A 32 -16.55 15.95 -14.28
N THR A 33 -16.53 15.38 -13.08
CA THR A 33 -15.49 15.65 -12.09
C THR A 33 -14.14 15.06 -12.51
N VAL A 34 -14.09 13.79 -12.92
CA VAL A 34 -12.85 13.16 -13.42
C VAL A 34 -12.29 13.90 -14.64
N LEU A 35 -13.14 14.24 -15.61
CA LEU A 35 -12.73 15.02 -16.79
C LEU A 35 -12.26 16.43 -16.40
N GLY A 36 -12.92 17.07 -15.42
CA GLY A 36 -12.49 18.35 -14.87
C GLY A 36 -11.07 18.29 -14.26
N TRP A 37 -10.79 17.27 -13.45
CA TRP A 37 -9.45 17.03 -12.89
C TRP A 37 -8.40 16.80 -13.97
N LEU A 38 -8.72 16.02 -15.00
CA LEU A 38 -7.81 15.76 -16.13
C LEU A 38 -7.51 17.05 -16.91
N CYS A 39 -8.53 17.86 -17.20
CA CYS A 39 -8.36 19.14 -17.89
C CYS A 39 -7.54 20.13 -17.07
N MET A 40 -7.78 20.22 -15.76
CA MET A 40 -6.97 21.05 -14.86
C MET A 40 -5.51 20.57 -14.80
N GLY A 41 -5.29 19.25 -14.72
CA GLY A 41 -3.95 18.68 -14.76
C GLY A 41 -3.21 18.98 -16.07
N ALA A 42 -3.89 18.83 -17.20
CA ALA A 42 -3.33 19.17 -18.52
C ALA A 42 -3.00 20.67 -18.63
N ALA A 43 -3.89 21.55 -18.18
CA ALA A 43 -3.65 22.99 -18.17
C ALA A 43 -2.46 23.37 -17.28
N ALA A 44 -2.33 22.76 -16.09
CA ALA A 44 -1.18 22.96 -15.21
C ALA A 44 0.13 22.51 -15.87
N LEU A 45 0.15 21.35 -16.53
CA LEU A 45 1.33 20.85 -17.25
C LEU A 45 1.75 21.79 -18.38
N LEU A 46 0.79 22.29 -19.17
CA LEU A 46 1.07 23.26 -20.23
C LEU A 46 1.62 24.57 -19.67
N ALA A 47 1.04 25.09 -18.58
CA ALA A 47 1.53 26.30 -17.92
C ALA A 47 2.96 26.14 -17.38
N ILE A 48 3.27 25.02 -16.71
CA ILE A 48 4.61 24.71 -16.21
C ILE A 48 5.62 24.65 -17.37
N THR A 49 5.24 23.99 -18.46
CA THR A 49 6.09 23.87 -19.66
C THR A 49 6.37 25.24 -20.27
N TRP A 50 5.34 26.09 -20.39
CA TRP A 50 5.49 27.46 -20.89
C TRP A 50 6.42 28.32 -20.03
N VAL A 51 6.27 28.26 -18.70
CA VAL A 51 7.15 28.98 -17.76
C VAL A 51 8.59 28.49 -17.90
N ALA A 52 8.82 27.18 -18.02
CA ALA A 52 10.16 26.61 -18.21
C ALA A 52 10.79 27.09 -19.52
N ILE A 53 10.05 27.06 -20.64
CA ILE A 53 10.53 27.54 -21.94
C ILE A 53 10.82 29.04 -21.91
N ALA A 54 9.94 29.85 -21.32
CA ALA A 54 10.14 31.29 -21.19
C ALA A 54 11.37 31.63 -20.34
N GLY A 55 11.55 30.92 -19.22
CA GLY A 55 12.73 31.05 -18.34
C GLY A 55 14.03 30.68 -19.07
N LEU A 56 14.08 29.53 -19.73
CA LEU A 56 15.24 29.09 -20.53
C LEU A 56 15.54 30.08 -21.66
N SER A 57 14.51 30.61 -22.33
CA SER A 57 14.65 31.60 -23.41
C SER A 57 15.16 32.96 -22.90
N ALA A 58 14.79 33.36 -21.68
CA ALA A 58 15.32 34.55 -21.05
C ALA A 58 16.80 34.38 -20.67
N ILE A 59 17.17 33.24 -20.10
CA ILE A 59 18.56 32.90 -19.75
C ILE A 59 19.43 32.82 -21.02
N HIS A 60 18.93 32.21 -22.09
CA HIS A 60 19.64 32.12 -23.37
C HIS A 60 19.97 33.51 -23.95
N ARG A 61 19.03 34.45 -23.84
CA ARG A 61 19.16 35.81 -24.40
C ARG A 61 20.00 36.76 -23.55
N ARG A 62 20.06 36.55 -22.23
CA ARG A 62 20.68 37.49 -21.28
C ARG A 62 21.96 37.01 -20.63
N CYS A 63 22.27 35.71 -20.70
CA CYS A 63 23.39 35.11 -19.97
C CYS A 63 24.36 34.38 -20.90
N SER A 64 25.51 33.98 -20.36
CA SER A 64 26.54 33.23 -21.09
C SER A 64 26.06 31.84 -21.55
N ARG A 65 26.75 31.26 -22.54
CA ARG A 65 26.50 29.87 -22.99
C ARG A 65 26.65 28.84 -21.87
N ARG A 66 27.57 29.05 -20.92
CA ARG A 66 27.79 28.16 -19.77
C ARG A 66 26.59 28.16 -18.81
N THR A 67 26.06 29.33 -18.50
CA THR A 67 24.87 29.48 -17.65
C THR A 67 23.62 28.89 -18.30
N PHE A 68 23.47 29.04 -19.62
CA PHE A 68 22.37 28.39 -20.35
C PHE A 68 22.48 26.86 -20.33
N ALA A 69 23.68 26.32 -20.58
CA ALA A 69 23.92 24.87 -20.55
C ALA A 69 23.62 24.26 -19.16
N LEU A 70 24.02 24.94 -18.08
CA LEU A 70 23.69 24.53 -16.71
C LEU A 70 22.18 24.59 -16.43
N ALA A 71 21.50 25.67 -16.83
CA ALA A 71 20.06 25.80 -16.65
C ALA A 71 19.29 24.70 -17.42
N LEU A 72 19.71 24.40 -18.65
CA LEU A 72 19.15 23.32 -19.45
C LEU A 72 19.39 21.94 -18.81
N ALA A 73 20.61 21.69 -18.32
CA ALA A 73 20.93 20.45 -17.61
C ALA A 73 20.06 20.27 -16.35
N CYS A 74 19.90 21.32 -15.55
CA CYS A 74 19.00 21.30 -14.38
C CYS A 74 17.53 21.05 -14.78
N ALA A 75 17.04 21.71 -15.82
CA ALA A 75 15.67 21.55 -16.30
C ALA A 75 15.39 20.12 -16.80
N LEU A 76 16.40 19.44 -17.36
CA LEU A 76 16.27 18.06 -17.85
C LEU A 76 16.47 17.01 -16.74
N LEU A 77 17.34 17.27 -15.75
CA LEU A 77 17.72 16.27 -14.74
C LEU A 77 16.91 16.36 -13.45
N LEU A 78 16.51 17.55 -12.99
CA LEU A 78 15.82 17.70 -11.71
C LEU A 78 14.41 17.08 -11.70
N PRO A 79 13.57 17.21 -12.75
CA PRO A 79 12.24 16.61 -12.75
C PRO A 79 12.23 15.08 -12.62
N PRO A 80 12.99 14.29 -13.41
CA PRO A 80 13.01 12.84 -13.26
C PRO A 80 13.61 12.41 -11.91
N LEU A 81 14.60 13.15 -11.38
CA LEU A 81 15.16 12.88 -10.04
C LEU A 81 14.13 13.14 -8.94
N ALA A 82 13.39 14.25 -9.01
CA ALA A 82 12.34 14.58 -8.06
C ALA A 82 11.19 13.56 -8.12
N LEU A 83 10.80 13.15 -9.33
CA LEU A 83 9.79 12.10 -9.52
C LEU A 83 10.27 10.77 -8.92
N ALA A 84 11.50 10.35 -9.23
CA ALA A 84 12.07 9.12 -8.69
C ALA A 84 12.14 9.17 -7.15
N ALA A 85 12.63 10.27 -6.57
CA ALA A 85 12.66 10.47 -5.12
C ALA A 85 11.26 10.41 -4.50
N GLY A 86 10.27 11.09 -5.11
CA GLY A 86 8.89 11.06 -4.66
C GLY A 86 8.28 9.65 -4.72
N VAL A 87 8.55 8.91 -5.79
CA VAL A 87 8.13 7.50 -5.93
C VAL A 87 8.79 6.63 -4.87
N HIS A 88 10.10 6.77 -4.65
CA HIS A 88 10.82 6.02 -3.63
C HIS A 88 10.28 6.29 -2.22
N LEU A 89 10.01 7.56 -1.89
CA LEU A 89 9.43 7.95 -0.60
C LEU A 89 8.03 7.36 -0.41
N LYS A 90 7.17 7.47 -1.44
CA LYS A 90 5.80 6.93 -1.39
C LYS A 90 5.77 5.40 -1.30
N LEU A 91 6.68 4.71 -1.98
CA LEU A 91 6.81 3.26 -1.85
C LEU A 91 7.32 2.87 -0.47
N ARG A 92 8.33 3.58 0.06
CA ARG A 92 8.86 3.32 1.40
C ARG A 92 7.79 3.49 2.47
N SER A 93 7.01 4.56 2.41
CA SER A 93 5.91 4.77 3.37
C SER A 93 4.86 3.68 3.25
N ALA A 94 4.47 3.30 2.03
CA ALA A 94 3.54 2.20 1.81
C ALA A 94 4.06 0.85 2.33
N TYR A 95 5.37 0.58 2.23
CA TYR A 95 5.96 -0.63 2.78
C TYR A 95 5.92 -0.68 4.31
N LEU A 96 6.14 0.47 4.97
CA LEU A 96 6.14 0.60 6.43
C LEU A 96 4.73 0.65 7.04
N ALA A 97 3.74 1.11 6.27
CA ALA A 97 2.34 1.25 6.72
C ALA A 97 1.66 -0.06 7.13
N VAL A 98 2.29 -1.23 6.89
CA VAL A 98 1.81 -2.53 7.38
C VAL A 98 2.17 -2.79 8.84
N VAL A 99 3.13 -2.04 9.41
CA VAL A 99 3.56 -2.22 10.80
C VAL A 99 2.87 -1.17 11.68
N PRO A 100 2.39 -1.51 12.89
CA PRO A 100 1.87 -0.52 13.82
C PRO A 100 2.92 0.57 14.08
N TRP A 101 2.56 1.83 13.81
CA TRP A 101 3.48 2.96 13.88
C TRP A 101 4.11 3.15 15.27
N GLN A 102 3.46 2.66 16.33
CA GLN A 102 3.95 2.71 17.72
C GLN A 102 5.15 1.80 17.97
N LEU A 103 5.38 0.81 17.10
CA LEU A 103 6.59 -0.01 17.13
C LEU A 103 7.81 0.75 16.60
N ASP A 104 7.62 1.96 16.04
CA ASP A 104 8.67 2.89 15.61
C ASP A 104 9.65 2.26 14.60
N VAL A 105 9.11 1.44 13.70
CA VAL A 105 9.88 0.72 12.68
C VAL A 105 10.15 1.63 11.48
N HIS A 106 11.43 1.81 11.15
CA HIS A 106 11.87 2.70 10.04
C HIS A 106 12.60 1.97 8.90
N ASP A 107 13.10 0.78 9.18
CA ASP A 107 14.04 0.07 8.30
C ASP A 107 13.53 -1.30 7.89
N ILE A 108 13.66 -1.56 6.59
CA ILE A 108 13.33 -2.84 5.96
C ILE A 108 14.62 -3.64 5.87
N ALA A 109 14.71 -4.72 6.65
CA ALA A 109 15.84 -5.63 6.69
C ALA A 109 15.89 -6.55 5.45
N TYR A 110 14.71 -7.01 5.01
CA TYR A 110 14.58 -7.87 3.85
C TYR A 110 13.21 -7.66 3.18
N ARG A 111 13.17 -7.74 1.86
CA ARG A 111 11.93 -7.69 1.09
C ARG A 111 12.05 -8.60 -0.12
N LYS A 112 11.10 -9.51 -0.27
CA LYS A 112 10.90 -10.30 -1.49
C LYS A 112 9.42 -10.35 -1.78
N GLU A 113 9.03 -9.83 -2.93
CA GLU A 113 7.63 -9.70 -3.31
C GLU A 113 7.50 -9.97 -4.80
N ARG A 114 6.40 -10.62 -5.20
CA ARG A 114 5.94 -10.70 -6.58
C ARG A 114 4.66 -9.87 -6.66
N ARG A 115 4.76 -8.72 -7.32
CA ARG A 115 3.65 -7.78 -7.51
C ARG A 115 3.37 -7.60 -8.98
N TRP A 116 2.10 -7.65 -9.34
CA TRP A 116 1.65 -7.52 -10.73
C TRP A 116 1.04 -6.15 -11.03
N GLY A 117 0.72 -5.34 -10.01
CA GLY A 117 0.22 -3.97 -10.19
C GLY A 117 1.31 -2.94 -10.56
N LEU A 118 0.92 -1.90 -11.30
CA LEU A 118 1.74 -0.69 -11.50
C LEU A 118 1.76 0.13 -10.19
N PRO A 119 2.90 0.23 -9.47
CA PRO A 119 2.93 0.86 -8.15
C PRO A 119 2.53 2.34 -8.16
N LEU A 120 2.71 3.00 -9.31
CA LEU A 120 2.45 4.42 -9.50
C LEU A 120 0.97 4.75 -9.70
N LEU A 121 0.18 3.78 -10.19
CA LEU A 121 -1.24 3.94 -10.50
C LEU A 121 -2.17 3.21 -9.52
N ALA A 122 -1.60 2.57 -8.48
CA ALA A 122 -2.33 1.81 -7.47
C ALA A 122 -3.35 0.80 -8.06
N LEU A 123 -3.08 0.31 -9.28
CA LEU A 123 -3.92 -0.66 -9.95
C LEU A 123 -3.86 -1.97 -9.13
N PRO A 124 -5.01 -2.55 -8.75
CA PRO A 124 -5.02 -3.83 -8.06
C PRO A 124 -4.33 -4.88 -8.94
N GLY A 125 -3.34 -5.56 -8.37
CA GLY A 125 -2.81 -6.80 -8.92
C GLY A 125 -3.47 -7.97 -8.21
N ASP A 126 -3.89 -8.98 -8.97
CA ASP A 126 -4.29 -10.29 -8.44
C ASP A 126 -3.03 -11.16 -8.26
N ASN A 127 -3.06 -12.14 -7.34
CA ASN A 127 -1.94 -13.07 -7.08
C ASN A 127 -0.66 -12.37 -6.58
N GLU A 128 -0.80 -11.44 -5.63
CA GLU A 128 0.33 -10.77 -4.99
C GLU A 128 0.78 -11.55 -3.76
N THR A 129 2.06 -11.92 -3.75
CA THR A 129 2.68 -12.68 -2.67
C THR A 129 3.97 -12.02 -2.25
N GLY A 130 4.23 -12.01 -0.94
CA GLY A 130 5.44 -11.37 -0.45
C GLY A 130 5.74 -11.57 1.02
N ILE A 131 7.03 -11.43 1.31
CA ILE A 131 7.55 -11.33 2.67
C ILE A 131 8.33 -10.02 2.83
N ARG A 132 8.06 -9.33 3.93
CA ARG A 132 8.80 -8.16 4.40
C ARG A 132 9.31 -8.45 5.79
N VAL A 133 10.59 -8.20 6.01
CA VAL A 133 11.21 -8.26 7.33
C VAL A 133 11.71 -6.87 7.66
N PHE A 134 11.37 -6.40 8.85
CA PHE A 134 11.74 -5.10 9.36
C PHE A 134 12.58 -5.23 10.62
N HIS A 135 13.37 -4.20 10.91
CA HIS A 135 14.06 -4.08 12.17
C HIS A 135 13.11 -3.56 13.24
N LEU A 136 12.93 -4.35 14.31
CA LEU A 136 12.21 -3.90 15.51
C LEU A 136 13.17 -3.09 16.38
N PRO A 137 12.88 -1.81 16.69
CA PRO A 137 13.73 -1.02 17.55
C PRO A 137 13.95 -1.68 18.92
N PRO A 138 15.15 -1.54 19.53
CA PRO A 138 15.44 -2.12 20.84
C PRO A 138 14.44 -1.74 21.92
N ARG A 139 13.90 -0.51 21.88
CA ARG A 139 12.89 -0.02 22.82
C ARG A 139 11.59 -0.82 22.72
N ALA A 140 11.06 -1.03 21.51
CA ALA A 140 9.85 -1.81 21.29
C ALA A 140 10.08 -3.29 21.65
N ALA A 141 11.24 -3.85 21.27
CA ALA A 141 11.62 -5.22 21.64
C ALA A 141 11.69 -5.40 23.16
N GLN A 142 12.23 -4.42 23.89
CA GLN A 142 12.29 -4.47 25.35
C GLN A 142 10.91 -4.37 26.00
N ALA A 143 10.05 -3.46 25.51
CA ALA A 143 8.67 -3.35 26.00
C ALA A 143 7.90 -4.67 25.81
N LEU A 144 8.06 -5.32 24.65
CA LEU A 144 7.49 -6.64 24.38
C LEU A 144 8.03 -7.73 25.30
N ARG A 145 9.33 -7.74 25.60
CA ARG A 145 9.90 -8.71 26.55
C ARG A 145 9.41 -8.50 27.99
N GLN A 146 9.09 -7.26 28.38
CA GLN A 146 8.65 -6.92 29.73
C GLN A 146 7.15 -7.13 29.94
N HIS A 147 6.33 -6.74 28.96
CA HIS A 147 4.88 -6.71 29.08
C HIS A 147 4.18 -7.78 28.23
N GLY A 148 4.93 -8.51 27.42
CA GLY A 148 4.44 -9.57 26.56
C GLY A 148 3.36 -9.08 25.59
N ILE A 149 2.38 -9.95 25.36
CA ILE A 149 1.28 -9.67 24.43
C ILE A 149 0.37 -8.52 24.89
N ALA A 150 0.36 -8.18 26.19
CA ALA A 150 -0.44 -7.09 26.71
C ALA A 150 0.01 -5.73 26.14
N TYR A 151 1.30 -5.58 25.83
CA TYR A 151 1.81 -4.40 25.13
C TYR A 151 1.14 -4.19 23.77
N LEU A 152 1.01 -5.26 22.99
CA LEU A 152 0.40 -5.22 21.66
C LEU A 152 -1.11 -4.99 21.71
N ARG A 153 -1.79 -5.60 22.68
CA ARG A 153 -3.23 -5.42 22.91
C ARG A 153 -3.58 -4.03 23.44
N GLY A 154 -2.63 -3.34 24.07
CA GLY A 154 -2.78 -1.97 24.54
C GLY A 154 -2.40 -0.90 23.52
N LEU A 155 -1.96 -1.28 22.32
CA LEU A 155 -1.67 -0.31 21.26
C LEU A 155 -2.97 0.35 20.79
N PRO A 156 -2.99 1.68 20.61
CA PRO A 156 -4.16 2.34 20.05
C PRO A 156 -4.36 1.90 18.60
N ASP A 157 -5.61 1.87 18.17
CA ASP A 157 -5.97 1.58 16.80
C ASP A 157 -5.17 2.45 15.82
N MET A 158 -4.66 1.83 14.76
CA MET A 158 -3.99 2.56 13.69
C MET A 158 -4.98 3.57 13.08
N PRO A 159 -4.59 4.85 12.93
CA PRO A 159 -5.45 5.83 12.29
C PRO A 159 -5.77 5.36 10.87
N LEU A 160 -7.06 5.17 10.59
CA LEU A 160 -7.57 4.92 9.25
C LEU A 160 -7.05 6.03 8.35
N HIS A 161 -6.09 5.72 7.49
CA HIS A 161 -5.71 6.65 6.43
C HIS A 161 -6.89 6.70 5.48
N LEU A 162 -7.64 7.81 5.53
CA LEU A 162 -8.85 8.04 4.73
C LEU A 162 -8.60 7.91 3.21
N ASP A 163 -7.34 8.00 2.78
CA ASP A 163 -6.92 7.89 1.37
C ASP A 163 -6.63 6.45 0.91
N ASP A 164 -6.57 5.47 1.82
CA ASP A 164 -6.44 4.06 1.46
C ASP A 164 -7.36 3.16 2.32
N PRO A 165 -8.56 2.81 1.82
CA PRO A 165 -9.48 1.88 2.49
C PRO A 165 -8.91 0.45 2.67
N ARG A 166 -7.64 0.23 2.32
CA ARG A 166 -6.89 -1.02 2.52
C ARG A 166 -5.96 -1.01 3.73
N THR A 167 -5.95 0.02 4.60
CA THR A 167 -5.07 0.13 5.79
C THR A 167 -4.63 -1.23 6.36
N GLN A 168 -3.45 -1.67 5.93
CA GLN A 168 -2.93 -3.04 6.08
C GLN A 168 -2.32 -3.30 7.47
N GLY A 169 -2.73 -2.54 8.50
CA GLY A 169 -2.09 -2.61 9.82
C GLY A 169 -3.06 -2.58 11.00
N ARG A 170 -4.36 -2.76 10.76
CA ARG A 170 -5.32 -3.01 11.85
C ARG A 170 -5.20 -4.48 12.24
N TYR A 171 -4.42 -4.74 13.27
CA TYR A 171 -4.22 -6.06 13.83
C TYR A 171 -5.05 -6.19 15.09
N GLU A 172 -6.22 -6.77 14.93
CA GLU A 172 -7.05 -7.21 16.04
C GLU A 172 -6.66 -8.65 16.40
N HIS A 173 -6.87 -9.03 17.66
CA HIS A 173 -6.63 -10.40 18.13
C HIS A 173 -5.15 -10.83 18.02
N TRP A 174 -4.28 -10.21 18.81
CA TRP A 174 -2.92 -10.69 18.98
C TRP A 174 -2.89 -12.06 19.68
N HIS A 175 -2.07 -12.96 19.14
CA HIS A 175 -1.80 -14.30 19.65
C HIS A 175 -0.30 -14.52 19.89
N GLU A 176 0.03 -15.47 20.75
CA GLU A 176 1.40 -15.94 20.92
C GLU A 176 1.67 -17.09 19.95
N THR A 177 2.89 -17.14 19.43
CA THR A 177 3.37 -18.27 18.63
C THR A 177 3.50 -19.53 19.49
N PRO A 178 3.37 -20.75 18.92
CA PRO A 178 3.32 -21.07 17.48
C PRO A 178 2.06 -20.59 16.75
N LEU A 179 2.15 -20.38 15.44
CA LEU A 179 0.98 -20.07 14.61
C LEU A 179 -0.05 -21.19 14.68
N ASP A 180 -1.32 -20.80 14.83
CA ASP A 180 -2.45 -21.71 14.68
C ASP A 180 -2.64 -22.13 13.22
N GLU A 181 -3.53 -23.10 12.99
CA GLU A 181 -3.81 -23.63 11.65
C GLU A 181 -4.35 -22.55 10.70
N ASN A 182 -5.10 -21.57 11.22
CA ASN A 182 -5.67 -20.51 10.40
C ASN A 182 -4.60 -19.56 9.89
N ALA A 183 -3.75 -19.04 10.79
CA ALA A 183 -2.62 -18.19 10.43
C ALA A 183 -1.61 -18.96 9.57
N ARG A 184 -1.40 -20.25 9.84
CA ARG A 184 -0.52 -21.11 9.05
C ARG A 184 -0.99 -21.21 7.60
N ARG A 185 -2.28 -21.37 7.31
CA ARG A 185 -2.80 -21.36 5.93
C ARG A 185 -2.52 -20.06 5.17
N HIS A 186 -2.49 -18.92 5.85
CA HIS A 186 -2.15 -17.64 5.21
C HIS A 186 -0.66 -17.53 4.85
N VAL A 187 0.19 -18.38 5.44
CA VAL A 187 1.65 -18.33 5.25
C VAL A 187 2.27 -19.60 4.65
N THR A 188 1.44 -20.59 4.34
CA THR A 188 1.88 -21.91 3.87
C THR A 188 1.04 -22.33 2.68
N HIS A 189 1.09 -21.55 1.60
CA HIS A 189 0.53 -22.00 0.33
C HIS A 189 1.51 -22.97 -0.33
N HIS A 190 1.10 -24.23 -0.51
CA HIS A 190 1.91 -25.18 -1.27
C HIS A 190 2.00 -24.73 -2.72
N CYS A 191 3.23 -24.65 -3.22
CA CYS A 191 3.55 -24.47 -4.62
C CYS A 191 4.23 -25.75 -5.07
N GLU A 192 3.91 -26.25 -6.26
CA GLU A 192 4.41 -27.52 -6.77
C GLU A 192 5.95 -27.59 -6.82
N ASP A 193 6.63 -26.44 -6.81
CA ASP A 193 8.09 -26.32 -7.02
C ASP A 193 8.96 -26.18 -5.75
N GLY A 194 8.45 -26.46 -4.55
CA GLY A 194 9.29 -26.50 -3.34
C GLY A 194 9.75 -25.15 -2.77
N ASP A 195 9.24 -24.04 -3.31
CA ASP A 195 9.47 -22.67 -2.80
C ASP A 195 8.60 -22.37 -1.57
N GLY A 196 9.09 -22.71 -0.37
CA GLY A 196 8.81 -22.06 0.92
C GLY A 196 7.44 -21.39 1.13
N GLY A 197 6.32 -22.08 0.84
CA GLY A 197 4.97 -21.64 1.22
C GLY A 197 4.37 -20.43 0.47
N PHE A 198 5.09 -19.77 -0.44
CA PHE A 198 4.67 -18.48 -1.02
C PHE A 198 4.90 -18.33 -2.54
N CYS A 199 5.33 -19.39 -3.23
CA CYS A 199 5.65 -19.38 -4.67
C CYS A 199 6.68 -18.30 -5.04
N ILE A 200 7.53 -17.94 -4.08
CA ILE A 200 8.65 -17.01 -4.23
C ILE A 200 9.89 -17.60 -3.57
N ALA A 201 11.02 -17.55 -4.27
CA ALA A 201 12.32 -17.91 -3.71
C ALA A 201 12.75 -16.87 -2.66
N VAL A 202 12.50 -17.18 -1.39
CA VAL A 202 13.00 -16.44 -0.22
C VAL A 202 14.39 -16.95 0.11
N ASP A 203 15.28 -16.07 0.56
CA ASP A 203 16.61 -16.47 1.03
C ASP A 203 16.49 -17.50 2.16
N ALA A 204 17.22 -18.62 2.05
CA ALA A 204 17.10 -19.73 2.98
C ALA A 204 17.34 -19.32 4.44
N ARG A 205 18.30 -18.43 4.72
CA ARG A 205 18.59 -17.97 6.08
C ARG A 205 17.46 -17.12 6.63
N VAL A 206 16.84 -16.31 5.77
CA VAL A 206 15.66 -15.52 6.15
C VAL A 206 14.49 -16.45 6.41
N TRP A 207 14.27 -17.44 5.55
CA TRP A 207 13.18 -18.41 5.71
C TRP A 207 13.34 -19.25 6.97
N ASP A 208 14.54 -19.76 7.28
CA ASP A 208 14.80 -20.49 8.53
C ASP A 208 14.50 -19.62 9.75
N ALA A 209 14.87 -18.33 9.71
CA ALA A 209 14.58 -17.40 10.79
C ALA A 209 13.06 -17.18 10.97
N VAL A 210 12.33 -17.07 9.86
CA VAL A 210 10.87 -16.94 9.84
C VAL A 210 10.21 -18.22 10.36
N GLN A 211 10.61 -19.39 9.85
CA GLN A 211 10.10 -20.70 10.26
C GLN A 211 10.25 -20.90 11.76
N HIS A 212 11.40 -20.52 12.33
CA HIS A 212 11.60 -20.55 13.76
C HIS A 212 10.62 -19.59 14.48
N ALA A 213 10.55 -18.32 14.06
CA ALA A 213 9.68 -17.34 14.69
C ALA A 213 8.20 -17.76 14.71
N ILE A 214 7.72 -18.45 13.66
CA ILE A 214 6.32 -18.90 13.56
C ILE A 214 6.04 -20.25 14.25
N SER A 215 7.06 -21.07 14.47
CA SER A 215 6.91 -22.45 14.95
C SER A 215 7.31 -22.63 16.42
N THR A 216 8.04 -21.68 17.00
CA THR A 216 8.48 -21.75 18.41
C THR A 216 7.84 -20.66 19.26
N PRO A 217 7.56 -20.91 20.55
CA PRO A 217 7.08 -19.88 21.47
C PRO A 217 8.05 -18.70 21.60
N GLY A 218 7.50 -17.52 21.92
CA GLY A 218 8.27 -16.31 22.23
C GLY A 218 8.12 -15.16 21.22
N SER A 219 7.44 -15.41 20.10
CA SER A 219 6.99 -14.37 19.16
C SER A 219 5.48 -14.14 19.29
N TYR A 220 5.00 -13.02 18.74
CA TYR A 220 3.58 -12.66 18.72
C TYR A 220 3.10 -12.51 17.30
N TYR A 221 1.84 -12.82 17.01
CA TYR A 221 1.29 -12.66 15.66
C TYR A 221 -0.14 -12.13 15.67
N ALA A 222 -0.54 -11.59 14.53
CA ALA A 222 -1.92 -11.25 14.25
C ALA A 222 -2.21 -11.41 12.76
N ILE A 223 -3.46 -11.72 12.43
CA ILE A 223 -3.93 -11.84 11.06
C ILE A 223 -4.49 -10.47 10.66
N GLY A 224 -3.87 -9.84 9.67
CA GLY A 224 -4.40 -8.65 9.01
C GLY A 224 -5.29 -9.02 7.83
N ARG A 225 -5.76 -8.01 7.10
CA ARG A 225 -6.67 -8.20 5.95
C ARG A 225 -6.12 -9.11 4.84
N SER A 226 -4.82 -9.03 4.57
CA SER A 226 -4.20 -9.69 3.41
C SER A 226 -3.06 -10.63 3.80
N GLY A 227 -2.75 -10.76 5.09
CA GLY A 227 -1.54 -11.44 5.52
C GLY A 227 -1.38 -11.51 7.04
N VAL A 228 -0.30 -12.13 7.48
CA VAL A 228 0.06 -12.32 8.88
C VAL A 228 1.25 -11.44 9.23
N ILE A 229 1.13 -10.70 10.32
CA ILE A 229 2.27 -10.05 10.96
C ILE A 229 2.76 -10.90 12.12
N VAL A 230 4.08 -11.02 12.26
CA VAL A 230 4.75 -11.73 13.34
C VAL A 230 5.83 -10.81 13.92
N ILE A 231 5.88 -10.68 15.23
CA ILE A 231 6.83 -9.85 15.95
C ILE A 231 7.70 -10.77 16.81
N ASP A 232 8.99 -10.82 16.48
CA ASP A 232 10.02 -11.57 17.19
C ASP A 232 10.88 -10.58 18.00
N PRO A 233 10.59 -10.41 19.32
CA PRO A 233 11.35 -9.51 20.17
C PRO A 233 12.74 -10.03 20.53
N ALA A 234 13.01 -11.33 20.41
CA ALA A 234 14.32 -11.90 20.71
C ALA A 234 15.33 -11.57 19.62
N ARG A 235 14.91 -11.67 18.35
CA ARG A 235 15.73 -11.34 17.18
C ARG A 235 15.58 -9.90 16.68
N GLN A 236 14.73 -9.10 17.35
CA GLN A 236 14.42 -7.73 16.97
C GLN A 236 13.94 -7.64 15.53
N ARG A 237 12.93 -8.44 15.19
CA ARG A 237 12.35 -8.48 13.85
C ARG A 237 10.84 -8.34 13.90
N VAL A 238 10.31 -7.65 12.90
CA VAL A 238 8.90 -7.72 12.52
C VAL A 238 8.84 -8.36 11.15
N ILE A 239 7.99 -9.36 10.97
CA ILE A 239 7.85 -10.13 9.75
C ILE A 239 6.40 -9.94 9.29
N TYR A 240 6.21 -9.46 8.08
CA TYR A 240 4.90 -9.38 7.44
C TYR A 240 4.90 -10.28 6.22
N MET A 241 3.96 -11.21 6.19
CA MET A 241 3.80 -12.18 5.11
C MET A 241 2.38 -12.08 4.56
N TYR A 242 2.23 -12.07 3.25
CA TYR A 242 0.93 -11.96 2.61
C TYR A 242 0.86 -12.78 1.34
N ASN A 243 -0.33 -13.25 1.04
CA ASN A 243 -0.68 -13.98 -0.17
C ASN A 243 -2.13 -13.64 -0.49
N GLY A 244 -2.38 -13.10 -1.68
CA GLY A 244 -3.71 -12.63 -2.11
C GLY A 244 -3.94 -12.85 -3.58
#